data_AF-A0A8S0XI67-F1
#
_entry.id   AF-A0A8S0XI67-F1
#
_cell.length_a   1.000
_cell.length_b   1.000
_cell.length_c   1.000
_cell.angle_alpha   90.00
_cell.angle_beta   90.00
_cell.angle_gamma   90.00
#
_symmetry.space_group_name_H-M   'P 1'
#
loop_
_entity.id
_entity.type
_entity.pdbx_description
1 polymer ?
#
loop_
_entity_poly.entity_id
_entity_poly.type
_entity_poly.pdbx_seq_one_letter_code
_entity_poly.pdbx_strand_id
1 'polypeptide(L)'
;MTADPFTIQVECYAGYRTDETPRRFFMGAKAIEIQEVIDRWLAPDYRYFKVRAGGNDIYLLRHDELAQRWELTLFQSGKYEGNPLSST
;
A
#
# COMPACT_ATOMS: atom_id res chain seq x y z
N MET A 1 -1.30 2.32 -25.08
CA MET A 1 -1.48 1.35 -23.99
C MET A 1 -0.34 1.56 -23.03
N THR A 2 -0.49 2.51 -22.11
CA THR A 2 0.53 2.77 -21.08
C THR A 2 0.35 1.67 -20.05
N ALA A 3 1.29 0.73 -19.96
CA ALA A 3 1.31 -0.20 -18.85
C ALA A 3 1.64 0.63 -17.62
N ASP A 4 0.65 0.90 -16.77
CA ASP A 4 0.81 1.67 -15.54
C ASP A 4 1.79 0.89 -14.64
N PRO A 5 3.04 1.33 -14.47
CA PRO A 5 4.10 0.53 -13.85
C PRO A 5 3.88 0.31 -12.34
N PHE A 6 2.75 0.78 -11.81
CA PHE A 6 2.41 0.79 -10.40
C PHE A 6 1.23 -0.13 -10.05
N THR A 7 0.71 -0.89 -11.01
CA THR A 7 -0.36 -1.87 -10.73
C THR A 7 0.16 -2.95 -9.79
N ILE A 8 -0.53 -3.17 -8.67
CA ILE A 8 -0.21 -4.17 -7.66
C ILE A 8 -1.38 -5.12 -7.46
N GLN A 9 -1.10 -6.34 -7.00
CA GLN A 9 -2.15 -7.28 -6.59
C GLN A 9 -2.34 -7.19 -5.09
N VAL A 10 -3.57 -6.92 -4.63
CA VAL A 10 -3.86 -6.80 -3.20
C VAL A 10 -4.78 -7.95 -2.79
N GLU A 11 -4.40 -8.69 -1.75
CA GLU A 11 -5.29 -9.67 -1.12
C GLU A 11 -6.07 -8.99 0.02
N CYS A 12 -7.35 -8.76 -0.25
CA CYS A 12 -8.33 -8.36 0.74
C CYS A 12 -8.92 -9.60 1.41
N TYR A 13 -9.11 -9.54 2.73
CA TYR A 13 -9.85 -10.59 3.43
C TYR A 13 -11.35 -10.32 3.31
N ALA A 14 -12.03 -11.11 2.47
CA ALA A 14 -13.49 -11.09 2.33
C ALA A 14 -14.16 -11.80 3.52
N GLY A 15 -14.01 -11.26 4.72
CA GLY A 15 -14.55 -11.83 5.94
C GLY A 15 -15.97 -11.38 6.24
N TYR A 16 -16.98 -11.96 5.58
CA TYR A 16 -18.43 -12.06 5.91
C TYR A 16 -19.23 -10.82 6.41
N ARG A 17 -18.62 -9.71 6.81
CA ARG A 17 -19.27 -8.45 7.21
C ARG A 17 -18.39 -7.25 6.86
N THR A 18 -18.48 -6.82 5.61
CA THR A 18 -18.43 -5.42 5.15
C THR A 18 -17.18 -4.55 5.35
N ASP A 19 -16.08 -5.02 5.95
CA ASP A 19 -14.84 -4.24 5.97
C ASP A 19 -13.70 -4.95 5.25
N GLU A 20 -13.69 -4.83 3.91
CA GLU A 20 -12.56 -5.27 3.08
C GLU A 20 -11.31 -4.48 3.48
N THR A 21 -10.46 -5.13 4.26
CA THR A 21 -9.18 -4.57 4.68
C THR A 21 -8.06 -5.30 3.95
N PRO A 22 -7.15 -4.55 3.29
CA PRO A 22 -6.02 -5.15 2.60
C PRO A 22 -5.09 -5.78 3.65
N ARG A 23 -4.80 -7.08 3.53
CA ARG A 23 -3.90 -7.78 4.47
C ARG A 23 -2.49 -7.93 3.94
N ARG A 24 -2.34 -8.08 2.63
CA ARG A 24 -1.05 -8.16 1.96
C ARG A 24 -1.21 -7.74 0.51
N PHE A 25 -0.11 -7.28 -0.08
CA PHE A 25 -0.07 -6.97 -1.50
C PHE A 25 1.22 -7.48 -2.13
N PHE A 26 1.15 -7.74 -3.42
CA PHE A 26 2.28 -8.21 -4.22
C PHE A 26 2.74 -7.07 -5.11
N MET A 27 4.01 -6.71 -4.94
CA MET A 27 4.71 -5.75 -5.77
C MET A 27 5.69 -6.52 -6.65
N GLY A 28 5.25 -6.83 -7.87
CA GLY A 28 5.96 -7.75 -8.76
C GLY A 28 6.10 -9.14 -8.13
N ALA A 29 7.32 -9.56 -7.84
CA ALA A 29 7.60 -10.86 -7.20
C ALA A 29 7.63 -10.79 -5.65
N LYS A 30 7.48 -9.61 -5.05
CA LYS A 30 7.62 -9.41 -3.60
C LYS A 30 6.26 -9.32 -2.92
N ALA A 31 5.97 -10.24 -2.00
CA ALA A 31 4.82 -10.13 -1.11
C ALA A 31 5.15 -9.21 0.07
N ILE A 32 4.32 -8.19 0.29
CA ILE A 32 4.42 -7.26 1.40
C ILE A 32 3.22 -7.50 2.31
N GLU A 33 3.49 -7.86 3.55
CA GLU A 33 2.46 -8.08 4.56
C GLU A 33 2.14 -6.75 5.26
N ILE A 34 0.87 -6.37 5.24
CA ILE A 34 0.38 -5.17 5.90
C ILE A 34 0.25 -5.51 7.38
N GLN A 35 1.00 -4.78 8.21
CA GLN A 35 0.98 -4.91 9.66
C GLN A 35 -0.21 -4.12 10.24
N GLU A 36 -0.45 -2.93 9.70
CA GLU A 36 -1.49 -2.03 10.20
C GLU A 36 -2.01 -1.13 9.08
N VAL A 37 -3.31 -0.85 9.07
CA VAL A 37 -3.90 0.19 8.22
C VAL A 37 -3.92 1.47 9.04
N ILE A 38 -3.08 2.43 8.68
CA ILE A 38 -2.96 3.71 9.39
C ILE A 38 -4.20 4.56 9.13
N ASP A 39 -4.59 4.67 7.86
CA ASP A 39 -5.70 5.54 7.46
C ASP A 39 -6.35 5.02 6.18
N ARG A 40 -7.63 5.33 6.01
CA ARG A 40 -8.41 4.96 4.83
C ARG A 40 -9.36 6.10 4.51
N TRP A 41 -9.38 6.52 3.25
CA TRP A 41 -10.30 7.58 2.82
C TRP A 41 -10.89 7.27 1.46
N LEU A 42 -12.18 7.57 1.33
CA LEU A 42 -12.91 7.47 0.08
C LEU A 42 -12.83 8.82 -0.63
N ALA A 43 -12.26 8.83 -1.83
CA ALA A 43 -12.31 9.94 -2.76
C ALA A 43 -13.46 9.67 -3.78
N PRO A 44 -13.89 10.66 -4.59
CA PRO A 44 -15.06 10.53 -5.45
C PRO A 44 -14.98 9.37 -6.47
N ASP A 45 -13.79 9.08 -7.00
CA ASP A 45 -13.56 7.99 -7.97
C ASP A 45 -12.60 6.90 -7.45
N TYR A 46 -11.90 7.16 -6.35
CA TYR A 46 -10.82 6.29 -5.88
C TYR A 46 -10.87 6.13 -4.38
N ARG A 47 -10.47 4.96 -3.89
CA ARG A 47 -10.33 4.70 -2.46
C ARG A 47 -8.87 4.57 -2.10
N TYR A 48 -8.42 5.35 -1.13
CA TYR A 48 -7.03 5.34 -0.69
C TYR A 48 -6.89 4.62 0.64
N PHE A 49 -5.82 3.85 0.74
CA PHE A 49 -5.45 3.10 1.93
C PHE A 49 -4.00 3.37 2.27
N LYS A 50 -3.77 4.05 3.39
CA LYS A 50 -2.44 4.23 3.96
C LYS A 50 -2.17 3.07 4.91
N VAL A 51 -1.18 2.26 4.58
CA VAL A 51 -0.85 1.04 5.30
C VAL A 51 0.60 1.03 5.73
N ARG A 52 0.88 0.41 6.86
CA ARG A 52 2.23 0.18 7.39
C ARG A 52 2.58 -1.28 7.20
N ALA A 53 3.72 -1.56 6.58
CA ALA A 53 4.31 -2.89 6.54
C ALA A 53 5.44 -3.02 7.56
N GLY A 54 6.00 -4.23 7.66
CA GLY A 54 7.11 -4.52 8.57
C GLY A 54 8.35 -3.70 8.22
N GLY A 55 8.97 -3.06 9.22
CA GLY A 55 10.15 -2.20 9.03
C GLY A 55 9.89 -0.70 9.09
N ASN A 56 8.70 -0.28 9.54
CA ASN A 56 8.24 1.12 9.52
C ASN A 56 8.02 1.67 8.11
N ASP A 57 7.89 0.78 7.12
CA ASP A 57 7.60 1.12 5.74
C ASP A 57 6.12 1.49 5.58
N ILE A 58 5.86 2.70 5.06
CA ILE A 58 4.50 3.19 4.79
C ILE A 58 4.21 3.10 3.30
N TYR A 59 3.03 2.60 2.97
CA TYR A 59 2.55 2.47 1.60
C TYR A 59 1.20 3.16 1.47
N LEU A 60 0.99 3.81 0.33
CA LEU A 60 -0.28 4.38 -0.06
C LEU A 60 -0.81 3.64 -1.27
N LEU A 61 -1.87 2.86 -1.04
CA LEU A 61 -2.54 2.10 -2.06
C LEU A 61 -3.76 2.89 -2.55
N ARG A 62 -3.91 2.98 -3.87
CA ARG A 62 -5.10 3.50 -4.53
C ARG A 62 -5.88 2.33 -5.10
N HIS A 63 -7.12 2.20 -4.67
CA HIS A 63 -8.09 1.27 -5.23
C HIS A 63 -9.02 2.03 -6.16
N ASP A 64 -9.04 1.62 -7.42
CA ASP A 64 -10.03 2.06 -8.39
C ASP A 64 -11.19 1.06 -8.35
N GLU A 65 -12.34 1.50 -7.82
CA GLU A 65 -13.53 0.65 -7.69
C GLU A 65 -14.19 0.38 -9.06
N LEU A 66 -14.02 1.27 -10.04
CA LEU A 66 -14.60 1.13 -11.37
C LEU A 66 -13.85 0.07 -12.20
N ALA A 67 -12.52 0.14 -12.19
CA ALA A 67 -11.65 -0.78 -12.89
C ALA A 67 -11.31 -2.04 -12.07
N GLN A 68 -11.66 -2.06 -10.78
CA GLN A 68 -11.28 -3.08 -9.80
C GLN A 68 -9.76 -3.31 -9.77
N ARG A 69 -8.99 -2.21 -9.87
CA ARG A 69 -7.53 -2.23 -9.91
C ARG A 69 -6.95 -1.60 -8.66
N TRP A 70 -5.76 -2.07 -8.31
CA TRP A 70 -4.98 -1.51 -7.22
C TRP A 70 -3.67 -0.96 -7.76
N GLU A 71 -3.31 0.22 -7.29
CA GLU A 71 -2.10 0.92 -7.70
C GLU A 71 -1.35 1.42 -6.48
N LEU A 72 -0.02 1.30 -6.50
CA LEU A 72 0.82 1.90 -5.48
C LEU A 72 1.14 3.35 -5.86
N THR A 73 0.61 4.30 -5.10
CA THR A 73 0.88 5.73 -5.33
C THR A 73 2.14 6.20 -4.61
N LEU A 74 2.39 5.68 -3.41
CA LEU A 74 3.52 6.12 -2.59
C LEU A 74 4.10 4.97 -1.77
N PHE A 75 5.42 4.95 -1.71
CA PHE A 75 6.19 4.08 -0.82
C PHE A 75 7.19 4.94 -0.07
N GLN A 76 7.18 4.82 1.25
CA GLN A 76 8.12 5.48 2.14
C GLN A 76 8.76 4.44 3.03
N SER A 77 10.02 4.12 2.79
CA SER A 77 10.78 3.23 3.66
C SER A 77 11.19 3.94 4.94
N GLY A 78 10.78 3.43 6.08
CA GLY A 78 11.18 3.94 7.40
C GLY A 78 12.64 3.67 7.76
N LYS A 79 13.41 2.99 6.90
CA LYS A 79 14.80 2.59 7.14
C LYS A 79 15.86 3.68 6.86
N TYR A 80 15.44 4.90 6.50
CA TYR A 80 16.37 6.02 6.22
C TYR A 80 16.37 7.13 7.29
N GLU A 81 15.97 6.84 8.53
CA GLU A 81 16.22 7.73 9.66
C GLU A 81 17.37 7.16 10.50
N GLY A 82 18.61 7.41 10.08
CA GLY A 82 19.79 7.03 10.85
C GLY A 82 21.03 6.81 9.99
N ASN A 83 21.64 7.90 9.50
CA ASN A 83 23.01 8.31 9.85
C ASN A 83 23.45 9.49 8.94
N PRO A 84 23.21 10.78 9.29
CA PRO A 84 24.11 11.80 8.79
C PRO A 84 25.45 11.56 9.50
N LEU A 85 26.33 10.87 8.79
CA LEU A 85 27.79 11.03 8.84
C LEU A 85 28.34 11.53 10.18
N SER A 86 28.93 10.61 10.95
CA SER A 86 30.02 10.92 11.85
C SER A 86 31.11 11.63 11.03
N SER A 87 31.10 12.97 11.02
CA SER A 87 32.23 13.75 10.55
C SER A 87 33.26 13.77 11.67
N THR A 88 34.43 13.23 11.35
CA THR A 88 35.64 13.23 12.17
C THR A 88 36.21 14.62 12.37
#